data_AF-A0A7Y5KU94-F1
#
_entry.id   AF-A0A7Y5KU94-F1
#
_cell.length_a   1.000
_cell.length_b   1.000
_cell.length_c   1.000
_cell.angle_alpha   90.00
_cell.angle_beta   90.00
_cell.angle_gamma   90.00
#
_symmetry.space_group_name_H-M   'P 1'
#
loop_
_entity.id
_entity.type
_entity.pdbx_description
1 polymer ?
#
loop_
_entity_poly.entity_id
_entity_poly.type
_entity_poly.pdbx_seq_one_letter_code
_entity_poly.pdbx_strand_id
1 'polypeptide(L)'
;MSFRLRPLLIAAATTTTALLGASTSFAATNPCGNIELTSISECHFEFEGGCKANCEPLSFVAACDGECNASVTTECTGSCSADCQAECEVDPGAFDCSASCTADCEAQIAIDCNNDQECISYCNAMCKTDCDAQCGVDLPQGDCEAQCGASCSGSCETDANFDCTYSCSAELKGGCEVQCDAPDGALFCDGQYLAIEDIPACLEYIATNFEIEVEIEAEASASVSCSVANADSGNGGVSTMFGLVAAAGGLAAFSARRRKRG
;
A
#
# COMPACT_ATOMS: atom_id res chain seq x y z
N MET A 1 -21.44 -48.06 68.22
CA MET A 1 -22.21 -46.94 67.64
C MET A 1 -21.27 -45.78 67.37
N SER A 2 -21.09 -45.41 66.10
CA SER A 2 -20.98 -44.02 65.63
C SER A 2 -20.45 -44.03 64.20
N PHE A 3 -21.39 -44.14 63.26
CA PHE A 3 -21.19 -43.74 61.87
C PHE A 3 -20.91 -42.24 61.83
N ARG A 4 -19.85 -41.81 61.13
CA ARG A 4 -19.73 -40.43 60.67
C ARG A 4 -19.66 -40.39 59.16
N LEU A 5 -20.78 -39.95 58.59
CA LEU A 5 -20.92 -39.41 57.24
C LEU A 5 -19.81 -38.39 56.97
N ARG A 6 -19.21 -38.46 55.77
CA ARG A 6 -18.61 -37.30 55.11
C ARG A 6 -19.18 -37.16 53.70
N PRO A 7 -19.41 -35.91 53.25
CA PRO A 7 -20.37 -35.61 52.22
C PRO A 7 -19.78 -35.78 50.82
N LEU A 8 -20.64 -36.25 49.91
CA LEU A 8 -20.48 -36.16 48.46
C LEU A 8 -20.33 -34.68 48.07
N LEU A 9 -19.14 -34.31 47.62
CA LEU A 9 -18.92 -33.06 46.88
C LEU A 9 -19.39 -33.29 45.44
N ILE A 10 -20.55 -32.74 45.12
CA ILE A 10 -21.06 -32.60 43.77
C ILE A 10 -20.22 -31.52 43.09
N ALA A 11 -19.29 -31.92 42.23
CA ALA A 11 -18.59 -31.00 41.33
C ALA A 11 -19.57 -30.56 40.24
N ALA A 12 -20.11 -29.34 40.38
CA ALA A 12 -20.85 -28.67 39.33
C ALA A 12 -19.86 -28.25 38.24
N ALA A 13 -19.85 -28.97 37.12
CA ALA A 13 -19.16 -28.57 35.91
C ALA A 13 -19.92 -27.38 35.29
N THR A 14 -19.53 -26.16 35.64
CA THR A 14 -19.92 -24.96 34.91
C THR A 14 -19.16 -24.96 33.59
N THR A 15 -19.82 -25.41 32.53
CA THR A 15 -19.39 -25.15 31.15
C THR A 15 -19.49 -23.64 30.90
N THR A 16 -18.40 -22.93 31.17
CA THR A 16 -18.17 -21.57 30.67
C THR A 16 -18.01 -21.70 29.17
N THR A 17 -19.10 -21.57 28.43
CA THR A 17 -19.05 -21.33 27.00
C THR A 17 -18.37 -19.99 26.81
N ALA A 18 -17.05 -20.02 26.60
CA ALA A 18 -16.34 -18.88 26.05
C ALA A 18 -16.98 -18.62 24.69
N LEU A 19 -17.86 -17.62 24.63
CA LEU A 19 -18.16 -16.92 23.40
C LEU A 19 -16.82 -16.31 22.95
N LEU A 20 -16.06 -17.10 22.20
CA LEU A 20 -15.18 -16.57 21.17
C LEU A 20 -16.12 -15.83 20.23
N GLY A 21 -16.38 -14.56 20.55
CA GLY A 21 -16.77 -13.62 19.55
C GLY A 21 -15.64 -13.63 18.54
N ALA A 22 -15.83 -14.37 17.44
CA ALA A 22 -15.15 -14.02 16.22
C ALA A 22 -15.48 -12.56 16.02
N SER A 23 -14.52 -11.68 16.32
CA SER A 23 -14.44 -10.41 15.64
C SER A 23 -14.33 -10.80 14.17
N THR A 24 -15.48 -10.93 13.51
CA THR A 24 -15.55 -10.56 12.12
C THR A 24 -15.08 -9.12 12.16
N SER A 25 -13.82 -8.90 11.82
CA SER A 25 -13.36 -7.62 11.32
C SER A 25 -14.34 -7.33 10.18
N PHE A 26 -15.40 -6.60 10.52
CA PHE A 26 -16.24 -5.98 9.53
C PHE A 26 -15.26 -4.99 8.91
N ALA A 27 -14.70 -5.37 7.76
CA ALA A 27 -14.34 -4.42 6.74
C ALA A 27 -15.61 -3.59 6.55
N ALA A 28 -15.74 -2.51 7.32
CA ALA A 28 -16.59 -1.41 6.92
C ALA A 28 -16.09 -1.12 5.51
N THR A 29 -16.95 -1.34 4.52
CA THR A 29 -16.61 -1.20 3.11
C THR A 29 -16.14 0.22 2.94
N ASN A 30 -14.83 0.45 3.04
CA ASN A 30 -14.23 1.74 2.88
C ASN A 30 -14.37 2.03 1.37
N PRO A 31 -15.17 3.03 0.97
CA PRO A 31 -15.32 3.34 -0.45
C PRO A 31 -14.00 3.77 -1.10
N CYS A 32 -12.97 4.08 -0.30
CA CYS A 32 -11.61 4.34 -0.74
C CYS A 32 -10.72 3.10 -0.89
N GLY A 33 -11.22 1.89 -0.61
CA GLY A 33 -10.43 0.65 -0.65
C GLY A 33 -9.75 0.25 0.67
N ASN A 34 -8.80 -0.68 0.60
CA ASN A 34 -8.13 -1.31 1.76
C ASN A 34 -7.07 -0.44 2.46
N ILE A 35 -6.98 0.84 2.12
CA ILE A 35 -5.84 1.67 2.54
C ILE A 35 -6.06 2.17 3.96
N GLU A 36 -5.08 1.98 4.84
CA GLU A 36 -5.07 2.57 6.18
C GLU A 36 -4.84 4.08 6.08
N LEU A 37 -5.93 4.85 6.13
CA LEU A 37 -5.89 6.32 6.08
C LEU A 37 -5.42 6.96 7.40
N THR A 38 -4.90 6.19 8.36
CA THR A 38 -4.59 6.66 9.71
C THR A 38 -3.38 7.59 9.79
N SER A 39 -2.51 7.56 8.78
CA SER A 39 -1.33 8.40 8.68
C SER A 39 -1.41 9.47 7.59
N ILE A 40 -2.57 9.64 6.93
CA ILE A 40 -2.66 10.52 5.78
C ILE A 40 -2.87 11.97 6.20
N SER A 41 -1.99 12.86 5.74
CA SER A 41 -2.04 14.28 6.06
C SER A 41 -2.55 15.16 4.91
N GLU A 42 -2.21 14.83 3.67
CA GLU A 42 -2.50 15.68 2.52
C GLU A 42 -2.90 14.83 1.31
N CYS A 43 -4.03 15.17 0.67
CA CYS A 43 -4.50 14.51 -0.54
C CYS A 43 -4.77 15.55 -1.63
N HIS A 44 -4.26 15.31 -2.83
CA HIS A 44 -4.46 16.15 -4.01
C HIS A 44 -4.91 15.32 -5.21
N PHE A 45 -5.78 15.93 -6.02
CA PHE A 45 -6.13 15.37 -7.32
C PHE A 45 -5.14 15.82 -8.36
N GLU A 46 -4.63 14.87 -9.13
CA GLU A 46 -3.85 15.20 -10.31
C GLU A 46 -4.59 14.83 -11.59
N PHE A 47 -4.51 15.75 -12.54
CA PHE A 47 -5.04 15.61 -13.89
C PHE A 47 -3.88 15.55 -14.89
N GLU A 48 -4.20 15.31 -16.17
CA GLU A 48 -3.26 15.13 -17.27
C GLU A 48 -1.96 15.96 -17.18
N GLY A 49 -0.83 15.33 -17.49
CA GLY A 49 0.49 15.97 -17.62
C GLY A 49 1.41 15.80 -16.41
N GLY A 50 0.86 15.82 -15.18
CA GLY A 50 1.59 15.50 -13.94
C GLY A 50 1.28 14.10 -13.39
N CYS A 51 0.01 13.70 -13.47
CA CYS A 51 -0.51 12.48 -12.88
C CYS A 51 0.28 11.20 -13.25
N LYS A 52 0.61 11.02 -14.54
CA LYS A 52 1.38 9.85 -15.01
C LYS A 52 2.81 9.81 -14.49
N ALA A 53 3.41 10.96 -14.18
CA ALA A 53 4.74 11.02 -13.60
C ALA A 53 4.73 10.56 -12.13
N ASN A 54 3.59 10.72 -11.45
CA ASN A 54 3.39 10.28 -10.07
C ASN A 54 2.96 8.82 -9.95
N CYS A 55 2.59 8.15 -11.06
CA CYS A 55 2.38 6.70 -11.11
C CYS A 55 3.68 5.88 -11.05
N GLU A 56 4.73 6.38 -10.41
CA GLU A 56 6.02 5.69 -10.33
C GLU A 56 5.99 4.52 -9.33
N PRO A 57 6.71 3.41 -9.59
CA PRO A 57 6.49 2.13 -8.91
C PRO A 57 6.75 2.12 -7.39
N LEU A 58 7.59 3.04 -6.90
CA LEU A 58 8.10 2.99 -5.53
C LEU A 58 7.02 3.26 -4.47
N SER A 59 5.96 3.99 -4.81
CA SER A 59 4.84 4.24 -3.90
C SER A 59 3.87 3.05 -3.81
N PHE A 60 3.91 2.10 -4.76
CA PHE A 60 3.06 0.92 -4.78
C PHE A 60 3.62 -0.27 -4.01
N VAL A 61 4.94 -0.37 -3.90
CA VAL A 61 5.62 -1.46 -3.20
C VAL A 61 5.10 -1.62 -1.78
N ALA A 62 5.08 -0.53 -1.01
CA ALA A 62 4.70 -0.56 0.40
C ALA A 62 3.22 -0.97 0.60
N ALA A 63 2.34 -0.59 -0.33
CA ALA A 63 0.94 -0.97 -0.28
C ALA A 63 0.75 -2.47 -0.53
N CYS A 64 1.46 -3.00 -1.53
CA CYS A 64 1.38 -4.41 -1.91
C CYS A 64 2.10 -5.35 -0.92
N ASP A 65 3.21 -4.91 -0.35
CA ASP A 65 4.01 -5.71 0.58
C ASP A 65 3.22 -6.12 1.83
N GLY A 66 2.30 -5.27 2.29
CA GLY A 66 1.40 -5.58 3.40
C GLY A 66 0.30 -6.60 3.08
N GLU A 67 -0.06 -6.78 1.80
CA GLU A 67 -1.09 -7.73 1.36
C GLU A 67 -0.51 -9.10 0.97
N CYS A 68 0.77 -9.14 0.63
CA CYS A 68 1.48 -10.35 0.27
C CYS A 68 2.03 -11.04 1.52
N ASN A 69 1.43 -12.17 1.89
CA ASN A 69 1.86 -13.00 3.01
C ASN A 69 2.15 -14.43 2.53
N ALA A 70 2.94 -14.52 1.46
CA ALA A 70 3.40 -15.80 0.97
C ALA A 70 4.31 -16.43 2.02
N SER A 71 4.05 -17.70 2.34
CA SER A 71 4.87 -18.41 3.32
C SER A 71 6.21 -18.80 2.70
N VAL A 72 7.30 -18.38 3.33
CA VAL A 72 8.66 -18.81 2.97
C VAL A 72 8.74 -20.34 2.97
N THR A 73 9.27 -20.91 1.89
CA THR A 73 9.49 -22.36 1.82
C THR A 73 10.69 -22.74 2.70
N THR A 74 10.58 -23.86 3.41
CA THR A 74 11.70 -24.43 4.18
C THR A 74 12.89 -24.82 3.31
N GLU A 75 12.65 -24.97 2.00
CA GLU A 75 13.67 -25.29 1.01
C GLU A 75 14.61 -24.11 0.79
N CYS A 76 14.08 -22.90 0.60
CA CYS A 76 14.87 -21.68 0.39
C CYS A 76 15.76 -21.35 1.61
N THR A 77 15.16 -21.35 2.81
CA THR A 77 15.91 -21.10 4.05
C THR A 77 16.95 -22.19 4.32
N GLY A 78 16.65 -23.44 3.95
CA GLY A 78 17.56 -24.57 4.10
C GLY A 78 18.80 -24.50 3.21
N SER A 79 18.65 -24.15 1.93
CA SER A 79 19.79 -24.00 1.01
C SER A 79 20.65 -22.80 1.38
N CYS A 80 20.02 -21.64 1.60
CA CYS A 80 20.75 -20.42 1.94
C CYS A 80 21.51 -20.56 3.27
N SER A 81 20.92 -21.19 4.29
CA SER A 81 21.60 -21.37 5.58
C SER A 81 22.85 -22.24 5.45
N ALA A 82 22.85 -23.25 4.58
CA ALA A 82 23.99 -24.13 4.39
C ALA A 82 25.15 -23.41 3.70
N ASP A 83 24.86 -22.63 2.64
CA ASP A 83 25.86 -21.86 1.91
C ASP A 83 26.44 -20.72 2.79
N CYS A 84 25.57 -20.00 3.51
CA CYS A 84 25.98 -18.93 4.41
C CYS A 84 26.82 -19.44 5.60
N GLN A 85 26.44 -20.59 6.21
CA GLN A 85 27.25 -21.19 7.29
C GLN A 85 28.64 -21.59 6.78
N ALA A 86 28.74 -22.12 5.56
CA ALA A 86 30.01 -22.50 4.97
C ALA A 86 30.93 -21.28 4.76
N GLU A 87 30.41 -20.15 4.29
CA GLU A 87 31.18 -18.91 4.16
C GLU A 87 31.62 -18.37 5.53
N CYS A 88 30.75 -18.52 6.52
CA CYS A 88 31.04 -18.01 7.84
C CYS A 88 32.06 -18.82 8.64
N GLU A 89 32.13 -20.14 8.42
CA GLU A 89 33.19 -20.97 8.99
C GLU A 89 34.58 -20.58 8.45
N VAL A 90 34.64 -19.98 7.25
CA VAL A 90 35.89 -19.57 6.61
C VAL A 90 36.38 -18.23 7.15
N ASP A 91 35.52 -17.22 7.31
CA ASP A 91 35.88 -15.92 7.91
C ASP A 91 34.67 -15.23 8.59
N PRO A 92 34.41 -15.51 9.88
CA PRO A 92 33.25 -14.96 10.58
C PRO A 92 33.35 -13.46 10.85
N GLY A 93 34.56 -12.87 10.71
CA GLY A 93 34.76 -11.43 10.90
C GLY A 93 34.47 -10.59 9.65
N ALA A 94 34.26 -11.25 8.50
CA ALA A 94 34.07 -10.59 7.21
C ALA A 94 32.64 -10.73 6.65
N PHE A 95 31.76 -11.48 7.33
CA PHE A 95 30.39 -11.67 6.85
C PHE A 95 29.57 -10.38 6.97
N ASP A 96 29.06 -9.91 5.84
CA ASP A 96 28.16 -8.76 5.73
C ASP A 96 26.79 -9.29 5.31
N CYS A 97 25.88 -9.37 6.29
CA CYS A 97 24.52 -9.88 6.12
C CYS A 97 23.77 -9.12 5.01
N SER A 98 23.81 -7.79 4.99
CA SER A 98 23.12 -7.00 3.97
C SER A 98 23.69 -7.26 2.58
N ALA A 99 25.02 -7.32 2.47
CA ALA A 99 25.67 -7.57 1.18
C ALA A 99 25.39 -8.98 0.65
N SER A 100 25.46 -10.01 1.50
CA SER A 100 25.16 -11.40 1.13
C SER A 100 23.69 -11.56 0.75
N CYS A 101 22.77 -11.08 1.58
CA CYS A 101 21.34 -11.10 1.32
C CYS A 101 21.02 -10.41 -0.01
N THR A 102 21.55 -9.21 -0.24
CA THR A 102 21.31 -8.45 -1.48
C THR A 102 21.85 -9.21 -2.69
N ALA A 103 23.07 -9.76 -2.62
CA ALA A 103 23.68 -10.48 -3.73
C ALA A 103 22.89 -11.74 -4.11
N ASP A 104 22.43 -12.52 -3.14
CA ASP A 104 21.62 -13.72 -3.37
C ASP A 104 20.26 -13.35 -3.99
N CYS A 105 19.62 -12.33 -3.44
CA CYS A 105 18.34 -11.82 -3.92
C CYS A 105 18.47 -11.30 -5.37
N GLU A 106 19.48 -10.48 -5.66
CA GLU A 106 19.76 -9.98 -7.02
C GLU A 106 20.05 -11.11 -8.03
N ALA A 107 20.74 -12.17 -7.60
CA ALA A 107 21.01 -13.32 -8.46
C ALA A 107 19.73 -14.10 -8.83
N GLN A 108 18.84 -14.28 -7.85
CA GLN A 108 17.55 -14.96 -8.03
C GLN A 108 16.64 -14.13 -8.96
N ILE A 109 16.53 -12.83 -8.70
CA ILE A 109 15.80 -11.87 -9.53
C ILE A 109 16.26 -11.89 -10.98
N ALA A 110 17.57 -11.95 -11.23
CA ALA A 110 18.08 -11.96 -12.60
C ALA A 110 17.55 -13.17 -13.40
N ILE A 111 17.27 -14.28 -12.72
CA ILE A 111 16.66 -15.48 -13.28
C ILE A 111 15.15 -15.24 -13.49
N ASP A 112 14.44 -14.81 -12.45
CA ASP A 112 12.98 -14.70 -12.48
C ASP A 112 12.47 -13.57 -13.38
N CYS A 113 13.16 -12.43 -13.38
CA CYS A 113 12.88 -11.31 -14.28
C CYS A 113 13.30 -11.56 -15.73
N ASN A 114 13.98 -12.67 -16.04
CA ASN A 114 14.44 -13.01 -17.39
C ASN A 114 15.16 -11.84 -18.13
N ASN A 115 16.01 -11.10 -17.42
CA ASN A 115 16.72 -9.90 -17.87
C ASN A 115 15.87 -8.64 -18.15
N ASP A 116 14.60 -8.61 -17.77
CA ASP A 116 13.79 -7.39 -17.83
C ASP A 116 14.35 -6.32 -16.87
N GLN A 117 14.72 -5.15 -17.41
CA GLN A 117 15.42 -4.12 -16.64
C GLN A 117 14.51 -3.38 -15.65
N GLU A 118 13.21 -3.26 -15.97
CA GLU A 118 12.26 -2.64 -15.05
C GLU A 118 12.00 -3.55 -13.86
N CYS A 119 11.80 -4.84 -14.13
CA CYS A 119 11.72 -5.89 -13.12
C CYS A 119 12.98 -5.92 -12.25
N ILE A 120 14.18 -6.05 -12.84
CA ILE A 120 15.43 -6.09 -12.07
C ILE A 120 15.60 -4.85 -11.20
N SER A 121 15.39 -3.65 -11.75
CA SER A 121 15.55 -2.42 -10.96
C SER A 121 14.56 -2.35 -9.80
N TYR A 122 13.33 -2.83 -10.03
CA TYR A 122 12.28 -2.87 -9.02
C TYR A 122 12.64 -3.85 -7.90
N CYS A 123 13.02 -5.08 -8.26
CA CYS A 123 13.32 -6.10 -7.29
C CYS A 123 14.59 -5.80 -6.49
N ASN A 124 15.62 -5.21 -7.10
CA ASN A 124 16.83 -4.82 -6.38
C ASN A 124 16.53 -3.79 -5.28
N ALA A 125 15.56 -2.90 -5.49
CA ALA A 125 15.14 -1.94 -4.47
C ALA A 125 14.41 -2.64 -3.30
N MET A 126 13.57 -3.63 -3.59
CA MET A 126 12.91 -4.47 -2.58
C MET A 126 13.93 -5.27 -1.79
N CYS A 127 14.78 -6.06 -2.46
CA CYS A 127 15.83 -6.84 -1.80
C CYS A 127 16.64 -5.99 -0.84
N LYS A 128 17.10 -4.83 -1.29
CA LYS A 128 17.90 -3.96 -0.45
C LYS A 128 17.14 -3.55 0.82
N THR A 129 15.88 -3.15 0.68
CA THR A 129 15.05 -2.71 1.81
C THR A 129 14.80 -3.85 2.79
N ASP A 130 14.45 -5.03 2.28
CA ASP A 130 14.13 -6.20 3.10
C ASP A 130 15.38 -6.76 3.77
N CYS A 131 16.48 -6.88 3.02
CA CYS A 131 17.78 -7.28 3.54
C CYS A 131 18.28 -6.29 4.59
N ASP A 132 18.19 -4.98 4.36
CA ASP A 132 18.59 -3.98 5.35
C ASP A 132 17.69 -4.01 6.60
N ALA A 133 16.39 -4.28 6.46
CA ALA A 133 15.48 -4.42 7.59
C ALA A 133 15.80 -5.67 8.44
N GLN A 134 16.06 -6.80 7.78
CA GLN A 134 16.33 -8.08 8.45
C GLN A 134 17.74 -8.14 9.03
N CYS A 135 18.74 -7.57 8.34
CA CYS A 135 20.13 -7.50 8.78
C CYS A 135 20.44 -6.29 9.67
N GLY A 136 19.58 -5.26 9.68
CA GLY A 136 19.74 -4.04 10.49
C GLY A 136 19.39 -4.22 11.97
N VAL A 137 18.90 -5.39 12.36
CA VAL A 137 18.73 -5.76 13.77
C VAL A 137 20.11 -5.89 14.41
N ASP A 138 20.33 -5.21 15.54
CA ASP A 138 21.59 -5.21 16.30
C ASP A 138 21.88 -6.62 16.86
N LEU A 139 22.30 -7.52 15.98
CA LEU A 139 22.65 -8.90 16.32
C LEU A 139 24.02 -8.91 16.98
N PRO A 140 24.22 -9.71 18.05
CA PRO A 140 25.51 -9.81 18.69
C PRO A 140 26.56 -10.26 17.66
N GLN A 141 27.50 -9.37 17.38
CA GLN A 141 28.65 -9.62 16.50
C GLN A 141 29.33 -10.94 16.90
N GLY A 142 29.20 -11.97 16.07
CA GLY A 142 29.77 -13.30 16.29
C GLY A 142 28.77 -14.46 16.32
N ASP A 143 27.45 -14.22 16.32
CA ASP A 143 26.45 -15.28 16.11
C ASP A 143 26.10 -15.40 14.63
N CYS A 144 26.99 -16.04 13.89
CA CYS A 144 26.85 -16.11 12.46
C CYS A 144 25.65 -16.94 12.00
N GLU A 145 25.29 -17.96 12.76
CA GLU A 145 24.09 -18.75 12.48
C GLU A 145 22.83 -17.87 12.55
N ALA A 146 22.78 -16.94 13.51
CA ALA A 146 21.70 -15.96 13.58
C ALA A 146 21.72 -14.96 12.41
N GLN A 147 22.90 -14.48 12.01
CA GLN A 147 23.03 -13.57 10.86
C GLN A 147 22.65 -14.24 9.54
N CYS A 148 23.11 -15.47 9.32
CA CYS A 148 22.70 -16.29 8.19
C CYS A 148 21.18 -16.54 8.19
N GLY A 149 20.62 -16.90 9.33
CA GLY A 149 19.18 -17.10 9.47
C GLY A 149 18.38 -15.84 9.10
N ALA A 150 18.82 -14.66 9.54
CA ALA A 150 18.18 -13.39 9.21
C ALA A 150 18.31 -13.04 7.72
N SER A 151 19.53 -13.14 7.16
CA SER A 151 19.81 -12.92 5.73
C SER A 151 18.92 -13.81 4.85
N CYS A 152 18.94 -15.11 5.13
CA CYS A 152 18.19 -16.09 4.36
C CYS A 152 16.68 -15.93 4.53
N SER A 153 16.21 -15.60 5.74
CA SER A 153 14.79 -15.32 5.94
C SER A 153 14.36 -14.11 5.12
N GLY A 154 15.14 -13.03 5.11
CA GLY A 154 14.85 -11.83 4.33
C GLY A 154 14.80 -12.11 2.84
N SER A 155 15.87 -12.66 2.27
CA SER A 155 15.95 -12.99 0.84
C SER A 155 14.82 -13.92 0.39
N CYS A 156 14.53 -14.97 1.18
CA CYS A 156 13.47 -15.91 0.85
C CYS A 156 12.05 -15.33 1.03
N GLU A 157 11.86 -14.38 1.94
CA GLU A 157 10.60 -13.68 2.13
C GLU A 157 10.34 -12.71 0.98
N THR A 158 11.37 -11.97 0.54
CA THR A 158 11.31 -11.17 -0.68
C THR A 158 10.99 -12.03 -1.89
N ASP A 159 11.67 -13.17 -2.06
CA ASP A 159 11.43 -14.10 -3.18
C ASP A 159 10.00 -14.66 -3.18
N ALA A 160 9.53 -15.12 -2.01
CA ALA A 160 8.18 -15.66 -1.87
C ALA A 160 7.09 -14.61 -2.13
N ASN A 161 7.32 -13.36 -1.72
CA ASN A 161 6.37 -12.27 -1.90
C ASN A 161 6.54 -11.54 -3.24
N PHE A 162 7.64 -11.76 -3.96
CA PHE A 162 7.98 -11.03 -5.18
C PHE A 162 6.87 -11.12 -6.23
N ASP A 163 6.45 -12.33 -6.60
CA ASP A 163 5.41 -12.52 -7.63
C ASP A 163 4.11 -11.78 -7.27
N CYS A 164 3.75 -11.78 -5.99
CA CYS A 164 2.56 -11.11 -5.47
C CYS A 164 2.74 -9.58 -5.50
N THR A 165 3.84 -9.07 -4.96
CA THR A 165 4.13 -7.64 -4.87
C THR A 165 4.33 -7.03 -6.25
N TYR A 166 4.99 -7.74 -7.17
CA TYR A 166 5.15 -7.33 -8.56
C TYR A 166 3.83 -7.28 -9.32
N SER A 167 3.00 -8.32 -9.18
CA SER A 167 1.67 -8.36 -9.82
C SER A 167 0.77 -7.23 -9.30
N CYS A 168 0.73 -7.03 -7.98
CA CYS A 168 -0.02 -5.95 -7.35
C CYS A 168 0.49 -4.56 -7.80
N SER A 169 1.81 -4.35 -7.84
CA SER A 169 2.40 -3.09 -8.30
C SER A 169 2.09 -2.81 -9.78
N ALA A 170 2.14 -3.83 -10.63
CA ALA A 170 1.77 -3.71 -12.04
C ALA A 170 0.28 -3.36 -12.21
N GLU A 171 -0.60 -3.97 -11.42
CA GLU A 171 -2.04 -3.65 -11.40
C GLU A 171 -2.30 -2.22 -10.92
N LEU A 172 -1.64 -1.78 -9.83
CA LEU A 172 -1.76 -0.43 -9.30
C LEU A 172 -1.23 0.62 -10.28
N LYS A 173 -0.08 0.38 -10.90
CA LYS A 173 0.47 1.26 -11.94
C LYS A 173 -0.47 1.35 -13.14
N GLY A 174 -0.98 0.23 -13.62
CA GLY A 174 -1.95 0.20 -14.71
C GLY A 174 -3.24 0.93 -14.35
N GLY A 175 -3.73 0.76 -13.12
CA GLY A 175 -4.87 1.49 -12.59
C GLY A 175 -4.62 2.99 -12.54
N CYS A 176 -3.46 3.40 -12.02
CA CYS A 176 -3.05 4.80 -11.94
C CYS A 176 -2.98 5.45 -13.31
N GLU A 177 -2.34 4.82 -14.29
CA GLU A 177 -2.27 5.34 -15.66
C GLU A 177 -3.66 5.48 -16.30
N VAL A 178 -4.56 4.51 -16.08
CA VAL A 178 -5.94 4.56 -16.57
C VAL A 178 -6.76 5.66 -15.89
N GLN A 179 -6.60 5.87 -14.58
CA GLN A 179 -7.27 6.96 -13.85
C GLN A 179 -6.73 8.33 -14.26
N CYS A 180 -5.42 8.44 -14.47
CA CYS A 180 -4.80 9.67 -14.99
C CYS A 180 -5.30 10.05 -16.39
N ASP A 181 -5.68 9.08 -17.22
CA ASP A 181 -6.28 9.30 -18.54
C ASP A 181 -7.80 9.56 -18.46
N ALA A 182 -8.42 9.29 -17.31
CA ALA A 182 -9.83 9.57 -17.08
C ALA A 182 -10.04 11.08 -16.80
N PRO A 183 -11.20 11.64 -17.17
CA PRO A 183 -11.51 13.05 -16.90
C PRO A 183 -11.61 13.37 -15.40
N ASP A 184 -11.78 12.35 -14.57
CA ASP A 184 -11.90 12.46 -13.12
C ASP A 184 -10.53 12.54 -12.41
N GLY A 185 -9.43 12.25 -13.12
CA GLY A 185 -8.06 12.26 -12.58
C GLY A 185 -7.77 11.08 -11.64
N ALA A 186 -6.61 11.13 -10.99
CA ALA A 186 -6.25 10.19 -9.93
C ALA A 186 -6.02 10.93 -8.60
N LEU A 187 -6.36 10.26 -7.49
CA LEU A 187 -6.16 10.79 -6.14
C LEU A 187 -4.83 10.31 -5.58
N PHE A 188 -3.98 11.26 -5.19
CA PHE A 188 -2.73 11.00 -4.51
C PHE A 188 -2.80 11.54 -3.09
N CYS A 189 -2.40 10.74 -2.12
CA CYS A 189 -2.34 11.11 -0.72
C CYS A 189 -0.93 10.88 -0.18
N ASP A 190 -0.28 11.94 0.29
CA ASP A 190 1.14 11.96 0.70
C ASP A 190 2.08 11.31 -0.36
N GLY A 191 1.76 11.51 -1.64
CA GLY A 191 2.50 10.96 -2.78
C GLY A 191 2.17 9.49 -3.12
N GLN A 192 1.20 8.87 -2.45
CA GLN A 192 0.73 7.52 -2.74
C GLN A 192 -0.57 7.57 -3.54
N TYR A 193 -0.66 6.81 -4.62
CA TYR A 193 -1.90 6.70 -5.40
C TYR A 193 -2.89 5.77 -4.70
N LEU A 194 -4.15 6.21 -4.64
CA LEU A 194 -5.26 5.44 -4.08
C LEU A 194 -6.11 4.88 -5.23
N ALA A 195 -6.14 3.56 -5.37
CA ALA A 195 -6.97 2.88 -6.36
C ALA A 195 -8.45 2.88 -5.94
N ILE A 196 -9.16 3.97 -6.27
CA ILE A 196 -10.55 4.19 -5.87
C ILE A 196 -11.50 3.93 -7.04
N GLU A 197 -12.50 3.08 -6.84
CA GLU A 197 -13.54 2.82 -7.85
C GLU A 197 -14.63 3.91 -7.88
N ASP A 198 -14.97 4.47 -6.71
CA ASP A 198 -16.00 5.52 -6.54
C ASP A 198 -15.41 6.73 -5.81
N ILE A 199 -14.78 7.62 -6.60
CA ILE A 199 -14.15 8.84 -6.11
C ILE A 199 -15.12 9.69 -5.25
N PRO A 200 -16.35 9.99 -5.70
CA PRO A 200 -17.30 10.76 -4.89
C PRO A 200 -17.58 10.13 -3.52
N ALA A 201 -17.82 8.82 -3.47
CA ALA A 201 -18.08 8.13 -2.20
C ALA A 201 -16.85 8.13 -1.28
N CYS A 202 -15.65 7.98 -1.84
CA CYS A 202 -14.41 8.07 -1.09
C CYS A 202 -14.18 9.46 -0.50
N LEU A 203 -14.38 10.53 -1.28
CA LEU A 203 -14.22 11.89 -0.78
C LEU A 203 -15.21 12.23 0.33
N GLU A 204 -16.46 11.78 0.23
CA GLU A 204 -17.44 11.92 1.31
C GLU A 204 -16.98 11.17 2.58
N TYR A 205 -16.42 9.97 2.42
CA TYR A 205 -15.86 9.20 3.53
C TYR A 205 -14.67 9.91 4.19
N ILE A 206 -13.72 10.43 3.39
CA ILE A 206 -12.56 11.17 3.89
C ILE A 206 -13.04 12.41 4.65
N ALA A 207 -13.87 13.26 4.03
CA ALA A 207 -14.35 14.48 4.65
C ALA A 207 -15.18 14.25 5.93
N THR A 208 -15.88 13.10 6.02
CA THR A 208 -16.71 12.78 7.20
C THR A 208 -15.88 12.20 8.35
N ASN A 209 -14.85 11.41 8.06
CA ASN A 209 -14.09 10.68 9.07
C ASN A 209 -12.75 11.33 9.43
N PHE A 210 -12.22 12.18 8.55
CA PHE A 210 -10.94 12.85 8.69
C PHE A 210 -11.15 14.35 8.47
N GLU A 211 -10.65 15.18 9.40
CA GLU A 211 -10.65 16.65 9.24
C GLU A 211 -9.55 17.09 8.25
N ILE A 212 -9.54 16.51 7.05
CA ILE A 212 -8.55 16.81 5.99
C ILE A 212 -9.18 17.79 5.00
N GLU A 213 -8.45 18.88 4.70
CA GLU A 213 -8.82 19.82 3.63
C GLU A 213 -8.31 19.26 2.30
N VAL A 214 -9.22 18.97 1.36
CA VAL A 214 -8.86 18.54 0.00
C VAL A 214 -8.70 19.77 -0.88
N GLU A 215 -7.48 20.04 -1.33
CA GLU A 215 -7.20 21.10 -2.29
C GLU A 215 -7.35 20.57 -3.73
N ILE A 216 -8.19 21.22 -4.53
CA ILE A 216 -8.38 20.88 -5.95
C ILE A 216 -7.70 21.98 -6.78
N GLU A 217 -6.47 21.73 -7.19
CA GLU A 217 -5.75 22.61 -8.12
C GLU A 217 -6.12 22.27 -9.56
N ALA A 218 -7.32 22.67 -9.99
CA ALA A 218 -7.66 22.61 -11.41
C ALA A 218 -7.05 23.82 -12.13
N GLU A 219 -6.05 23.59 -12.98
CA GLU A 219 -5.50 24.60 -13.91
C GLU A 219 -6.47 24.95 -15.06
N ALA A 220 -7.77 24.78 -14.86
CA ALA A 220 -8.75 25.50 -15.65
C ALA A 220 -8.98 26.84 -14.94
N SER A 221 -8.90 27.95 -15.66
CA SER A 221 -9.20 29.29 -15.13
C SER A 221 -10.69 29.44 -14.79
N ALA A 222 -11.13 28.72 -13.77
CA ALA A 222 -12.43 28.73 -13.13
C ALA A 222 -12.20 28.16 -11.73
N SER A 223 -11.86 29.04 -10.78
CA SER A 223 -11.74 28.70 -9.37
C SER A 223 -13.07 28.13 -8.85
N VAL A 224 -13.19 26.81 -8.76
CA VAL A 224 -14.30 26.15 -8.08
C VAL A 224 -13.84 25.88 -6.65
N SER A 225 -14.11 26.83 -5.76
CA SER A 225 -13.96 26.62 -4.32
C SER A 225 -15.08 25.70 -3.84
N CYS A 226 -14.82 24.40 -3.76
CA CYS A 226 -15.70 23.46 -3.05
C CYS A 226 -15.50 23.61 -1.55
N SER A 227 -16.00 24.70 -0.97
CA SER A 227 -16.18 24.78 0.47
C SER A 227 -17.32 23.82 0.85
N VAL A 228 -16.96 22.59 1.24
CA VAL A 228 -17.86 21.69 1.98
C VAL A 228 -18.19 22.36 3.30
N ALA A 229 -19.33 23.05 3.33
CA ALA A 229 -19.87 23.54 4.58
C ALA A 229 -20.23 22.32 5.44
N ASN A 230 -19.49 22.09 6.51
CA ASN A 230 -19.83 21.14 7.56
C ASN A 230 -21.32 21.31 7.91
N ALA A 231 -22.12 20.32 7.51
CA ALA A 231 -23.53 20.27 7.84
C ALA A 231 -23.64 19.88 9.32
N ASP A 232 -23.64 20.91 10.17
CA ASP A 232 -24.03 20.80 11.56
C ASP A 232 -25.40 20.10 11.61
N SER A 233 -25.45 18.98 12.33
CA SER A 233 -26.59 18.08 12.43
C SER A 233 -27.72 18.74 13.23
N GLY A 234 -28.41 19.68 12.59
CA GLY A 234 -29.55 20.41 13.12
C GLY A 234 -30.80 20.11 12.31
N ASN A 235 -31.57 19.13 12.77
CA ASN A 235 -32.86 18.70 12.23
C ASN A 235 -33.82 19.89 11.94
N GLY A 236 -33.93 20.30 10.67
CA GLY A 236 -34.88 21.30 10.21
C GLY A 236 -34.82 21.51 8.71
N GLY A 237 -35.73 20.88 7.97
CA GLY A 237 -35.70 20.83 6.50
C GLY A 237 -35.75 22.19 5.82
N VAL A 238 -34.91 22.37 4.80
CA VAL A 238 -35.06 23.39 3.75
C VAL A 238 -34.49 22.82 2.45
N SER A 239 -35.29 22.92 1.39
CA SER A 239 -34.89 22.65 0.00
C SER A 239 -33.82 23.62 -0.49
N THR A 240 -32.71 23.11 -1.02
CA THR A 240 -31.83 23.84 -1.95
C THR A 240 -31.18 22.81 -2.89
N MET A 241 -31.69 22.67 -4.11
CA MET A 241 -31.13 23.25 -5.34
C MET A 241 -29.75 22.66 -5.69
N PHE A 242 -29.76 21.52 -6.39
CA PHE A 242 -28.63 21.05 -7.18
C PHE A 242 -28.29 22.12 -8.23
N GLY A 243 -27.14 22.77 -8.07
CA GLY A 243 -26.57 23.72 -9.00
C GLY A 243 -26.06 23.00 -10.26
N LEU A 244 -26.91 22.95 -11.27
CA LEU A 244 -26.61 22.51 -12.63
C LEU A 244 -25.76 23.62 -13.29
N VAL A 245 -24.43 23.44 -13.38
CA VAL A 245 -23.57 24.33 -14.17
C VAL A 245 -23.75 24.00 -15.64
N ALA A 246 -24.72 24.67 -16.27
CA ALA A 246 -24.86 24.71 -17.72
C ALA A 246 -23.78 25.64 -18.30
N ALA A 247 -22.73 25.06 -18.88
CA ALA A 247 -21.76 25.79 -19.69
C ALA A 247 -22.42 26.21 -21.02
N ALA A 248 -22.98 27.42 -21.04
CA ALA A 248 -23.50 28.07 -22.23
C ALA A 248 -22.80 29.40 -22.48
N GLY A 249 -22.11 29.50 -23.63
CA GLY A 249 -21.99 30.75 -24.38
C GLY A 249 -20.58 31.31 -24.60
N GLY A 250 -20.17 31.36 -25.87
CA GLY A 250 -18.96 32.09 -26.25
C GLY A 250 -18.52 31.97 -27.72
N LEU A 251 -19.46 32.04 -28.68
CA LEU A 251 -19.16 32.20 -30.11
C LEU A 251 -18.33 33.48 -30.36
N ALA A 252 -17.06 33.33 -30.74
CA ALA A 252 -16.27 34.38 -31.37
C ALA A 252 -16.04 34.04 -32.85
N ALA A 253 -16.95 34.54 -33.69
CA ALA A 253 -16.80 34.55 -35.14
C ALA A 253 -15.72 35.54 -35.56
N PHE A 254 -14.54 35.05 -35.97
CA PHE A 254 -13.56 35.85 -36.70
C PHE A 254 -13.76 35.65 -38.21
N SER A 255 -14.55 36.54 -38.82
CA SER A 255 -14.64 36.68 -40.27
C SER A 255 -13.70 37.77 -40.79
N ALA A 256 -12.69 37.33 -41.54
CA ALA A 256 -12.05 37.93 -42.72
C ALA A 256 -11.82 39.47 -42.81
N ARG A 257 -10.54 39.84 -43.01
CA ARG A 257 -10.18 40.98 -43.85
C ARG A 257 -9.08 40.60 -44.85
N ARG A 258 -9.52 40.23 -46.06
CA ARG A 258 -8.72 40.19 -47.29
C ARG A 258 -8.13 41.59 -47.54
N ARG A 259 -6.80 41.74 -47.56
CA ARG A 259 -6.11 42.87 -48.20
C ARG A 259 -5.48 42.36 -49.50
N LYS A 260 -5.96 42.91 -50.61
CA LYS A 260 -5.35 42.84 -51.94
C LYS A 260 -5.02 44.28 -52.33
N ARG A 261 -3.73 44.60 -52.48
CA ARG A 261 -3.17 45.65 -53.36
C ARG A 261 -1.68 45.86 -53.03
N GLY A 262 -0.84 45.74 -54.06
CA GLY A 262 0.62 45.80 -54.03
C GLY A 262 1.16 44.75 -54.96
#